data_AF-A0A3D5WJB0-F1
#
_entry.id   AF-A0A3D5WJB0-F1
#
_cell.length_a   1.000
_cell.length_b   1.000
_cell.length_c   1.000
_cell.angle_alpha   90.00
_cell.angle_beta   90.00
_cell.angle_gamma   90.00
#
_symmetry.space_group_name_H-M   'P 1'
#
loop_
_entity.id
_entity.type
_entity.pdbx_description
1 polymer ?
#
loop_
_entity_poly.entity_id
_entity_poly.type
_entity_poly.pdbx_seq_one_letter_code
_entity_poly.pdbx_strand_id
1 'polypeptide(L)'
;DGRECHTFAEWSRMGRLNPKRFPKLSQALPTYTPASSFDEIASRSMNDAILQNHESSNHSKEVRERYALIRKYGDYHKAKEYEPDNPLMDTKKRNYTVTDPDGQSTTITTMPDDFIHYDANRSLTVREMARLQSFDDSFVFQGKRATGGEKRKSETPQFTQVGNAVPPLMARAIATEILKKIK
;
A
#
# COMPACT_ATOMS: atom_id res chain seq x y z
N ASP A 1 2.50 -32.83 -4.61
CA ASP A 1 1.97 -32.51 -3.26
C ASP A 1 0.57 -31.90 -3.22
N GLY A 2 -0.11 -31.59 -4.34
CA GLY A 2 -1.53 -31.19 -4.32
C GLY A 2 -1.86 -29.93 -3.49
N ARG A 3 -0.87 -29.08 -3.20
CA ARG A 3 -1.08 -27.86 -2.42
C ARG A 3 -1.70 -26.80 -3.33
N GLU A 4 -2.79 -26.22 -2.86
CA GLU A 4 -3.50 -25.10 -3.51
C GLU A 4 -2.53 -23.92 -3.67
N CYS A 5 -2.25 -23.53 -4.92
CA CYS A 5 -1.37 -22.40 -5.24
C CYS A 5 -2.23 -21.22 -5.68
N HIS A 6 -2.19 -20.14 -4.90
CA HIS A 6 -2.80 -18.86 -5.24
C HIS A 6 -1.74 -17.78 -5.39
N THR A 7 -2.00 -16.79 -6.25
CA THR A 7 -1.24 -15.54 -6.35
C THR A 7 -1.31 -14.75 -5.05
N PHE A 8 -0.40 -13.79 -4.87
CA PHE A 8 -0.44 -12.90 -3.71
C PHE A 8 -1.76 -12.11 -3.62
N ALA A 9 -2.29 -11.66 -4.76
CA ALA A 9 -3.54 -10.92 -4.82
C ALA A 9 -4.74 -11.78 -4.39
N GLU A 10 -4.83 -13.01 -4.89
CA GLU A 10 -5.85 -13.99 -4.48
C GLU A 10 -5.75 -14.30 -2.98
N TRP A 11 -4.54 -14.56 -2.47
CA TRP A 11 -4.33 -14.74 -1.04
C TRP A 11 -4.73 -13.52 -0.21
N SER A 12 -4.47 -12.30 -0.70
CA SER A 12 -4.87 -11.09 0.01
C SER A 12 -6.40 -10.91 0.03
N ARG A 13 -7.13 -11.38 -0.99
CA ARG A 13 -8.61 -11.32 -1.07
C ARG A 13 -9.28 -12.37 -0.19
N MET A 14 -8.76 -13.60 -0.19
CA MET A 14 -9.15 -14.64 0.76
C MET A 14 -8.76 -14.27 2.20
N GLY A 15 -7.82 -13.35 2.30
CA GLY A 15 -7.39 -12.66 3.49
C GLY A 15 -6.01 -13.11 3.95
N ARG A 16 -5.24 -12.11 4.38
CA ARG A 16 -3.76 -12.14 4.40
C ARG A 16 -3.18 -13.26 5.25
N LEU A 17 -3.95 -13.77 6.21
CA LEU A 17 -3.56 -14.76 7.21
C LEU A 17 -4.52 -15.95 7.26
N ASN A 18 -5.08 -16.31 6.10
CA ASN A 18 -5.98 -17.45 5.97
C ASN A 18 -5.38 -18.72 6.63
N PRO A 19 -6.11 -19.40 7.54
CA PRO A 19 -5.70 -20.66 8.15
C PRO A 19 -5.31 -21.75 7.15
N LYS A 20 -5.84 -21.74 5.92
CA LYS A 20 -5.40 -22.64 4.84
C LYS A 20 -3.92 -22.43 4.48
N ARG A 21 -3.46 -21.17 4.48
CA ARG A 21 -2.06 -20.80 4.20
C ARG A 21 -1.19 -20.89 5.45
N PHE A 22 -1.75 -20.58 6.61
CA PHE A 22 -1.06 -20.60 7.90
C PHE A 22 -1.84 -21.40 8.95
N PRO A 23 -1.79 -22.76 8.91
CA PRO A 23 -2.65 -23.62 9.72
C PRO A 23 -2.51 -23.42 11.24
N LYS A 24 -1.33 -22.97 11.67
CA LYS A 24 -1.00 -22.69 13.07
C LYS A 24 -1.57 -21.36 13.60
N LEU A 25 -2.12 -20.49 12.75
CA LEU A 25 -2.76 -19.22 13.16
C LEU A 25 -4.21 -19.40 13.64
N SER A 26 -4.79 -20.61 13.51
CA SER A 26 -6.16 -20.91 13.93
C SER A 26 -6.43 -20.75 15.43
N GLN A 27 -5.38 -20.68 16.27
CA GLN A 27 -5.51 -20.64 17.74
C GLN A 27 -5.48 -19.22 18.33
N ALA A 28 -5.10 -18.20 17.56
CA ALA A 28 -5.15 -16.81 17.98
C ALA A 28 -5.30 -15.94 16.73
N LEU A 29 -6.52 -15.46 16.46
CA LEU A 29 -6.79 -14.50 15.39
C LEU A 29 -5.93 -13.25 15.67
N PRO A 30 -4.90 -12.97 14.85
CA PRO A 30 -4.08 -11.80 15.09
C PRO A 30 -4.84 -10.58 14.57
N THR A 31 -5.13 -9.62 15.45
CA THR A 31 -5.79 -8.36 15.12
C THR A 31 -4.92 -7.52 14.18
N TYR A 32 -5.08 -7.65 12.86
CA TYR A 32 -4.38 -6.79 11.87
C TYR A 32 -5.25 -6.33 10.67
N THR A 33 -6.53 -6.60 10.82
CA THR A 33 -7.74 -5.88 10.42
C THR A 33 -8.83 -6.68 11.16
N PRO A 34 -10.00 -6.12 11.51
CA PRO A 34 -11.04 -6.89 12.19
C PRO A 34 -11.65 -7.98 11.30
N ALA A 35 -11.02 -8.38 10.19
CA ALA A 35 -11.35 -9.57 9.45
C ALA A 35 -10.13 -10.08 8.65
N SER A 36 -9.94 -11.39 8.67
CA SER A 36 -8.88 -12.12 7.98
C SER A 36 -9.39 -12.86 6.75
N SER A 37 -10.66 -12.65 6.36
CA SER A 37 -11.29 -13.11 5.12
C SER A 37 -12.58 -12.32 4.87
N PHE A 38 -13.11 -12.36 3.65
CA PHE A 38 -14.41 -11.77 3.34
C PHE A 38 -15.56 -12.45 4.11
N ASP A 39 -15.48 -13.77 4.33
CA ASP A 39 -16.46 -14.53 5.11
C ASP A 39 -16.47 -14.12 6.61
N GLU A 40 -15.32 -13.73 7.15
CA GLU A 40 -15.20 -13.21 8.51
C GLU A 40 -15.81 -11.81 8.64
N ILE A 41 -15.76 -11.00 7.58
CA ILE A 41 -16.47 -9.70 7.52
C ILE A 41 -17.99 -9.94 7.60
N ALA A 42 -18.50 -10.90 6.81
CA ALA A 42 -19.93 -11.18 6.72
C ALA A 42 -20.56 -11.70 8.03
N SER A 43 -19.75 -12.27 8.92
CA SER A 43 -20.20 -12.85 10.20
C SER A 43 -19.93 -11.96 11.42
N ARG A 44 -19.25 -10.81 11.26
CA ARG A 44 -18.92 -9.91 12.36
C ARG A 44 -19.91 -8.75 12.47
N SER A 45 -20.15 -8.33 13.73
CA SER A 45 -20.86 -7.08 14.00
C SER A 45 -20.04 -5.92 13.44
N MET A 46 -20.63 -5.19 12.50
CA MET A 46 -20.04 -3.99 11.92
C MET A 46 -20.08 -2.87 12.95
N ASN A 47 -18.93 -2.26 13.21
CA ASN A 47 -18.82 -1.05 14.01
C ASN A 47 -18.28 0.06 13.13
N ASP A 48 -18.83 1.26 13.27
CA ASP A 48 -18.30 2.45 12.61
C ASP A 48 -16.93 2.79 13.21
N ALA A 49 -15.94 2.97 12.33
CA ALA A 49 -14.59 3.36 12.73
C ALA A 49 -14.06 4.44 11.79
N ILE A 50 -13.37 5.43 12.37
CA ILE A 50 -12.70 6.47 11.60
C ILE A 50 -11.44 5.88 10.95
N LEU A 51 -11.35 5.95 9.63
CA LEU A 51 -10.17 5.48 8.90
C LEU A 51 -9.04 6.52 8.93
N GLN A 52 -8.15 6.39 9.91
CA GLN A 52 -7.03 7.30 10.10
C GLN A 52 -6.02 7.23 8.95
N ASN A 53 -5.36 8.37 8.69
CA ASN A 53 -4.31 8.55 7.67
C ASN A 53 -4.76 8.31 6.22
N HIS A 54 -6.07 8.26 5.94
CA HIS A 54 -6.62 8.14 4.58
C HIS A 54 -7.03 9.49 4.01
N GLU A 55 -6.03 10.33 3.71
CA GLU A 55 -6.24 11.65 3.13
C GLU A 55 -5.36 11.84 1.90
N SER A 56 -5.96 12.19 0.77
CA SER A 56 -5.25 12.45 -0.48
C SER A 56 -4.52 13.80 -0.47
N SER A 57 -3.42 13.89 -1.22
CA SER A 57 -2.78 15.16 -1.51
C SER A 57 -3.65 16.02 -2.43
N ASN A 58 -3.65 17.34 -2.20
CA ASN A 58 -4.32 18.31 -3.07
C ASN A 58 -3.42 18.63 -4.27
N HIS A 59 -3.51 17.80 -5.32
CA HIS A 59 -2.72 17.95 -6.53
C HIS A 59 -3.18 19.12 -7.40
N SER A 60 -2.24 19.80 -8.06
CA SER A 60 -2.57 20.82 -9.06
C SER A 60 -3.37 20.21 -10.21
N LYS A 61 -4.11 21.06 -10.93
CA LYS A 61 -4.87 20.65 -12.12
C LYS A 61 -4.00 19.90 -13.13
N GLU A 62 -2.83 20.47 -13.43
CA GLU A 62 -1.84 19.88 -14.34
C GLU A 62 -1.37 18.49 -13.88
N VAL A 63 -1.09 18.30 -12.58
CA VAL A 63 -0.68 16.99 -12.05
C VAL A 63 -1.81 15.98 -12.15
N ARG A 64 -3.05 16.38 -11.88
CA ARG A 64 -4.23 15.50 -12.03
C ARG A 64 -4.45 15.09 -13.49
N GLU A 65 -4.29 16.01 -14.42
CA GLU A 65 -4.40 15.74 -15.87
C GLU A 65 -3.28 14.82 -16.34
N ARG A 66 -2.04 15.05 -15.87
CA ARG A 66 -0.90 14.16 -16.10
C ARG A 66 -1.18 12.74 -15.58
N TYR A 67 -1.69 12.61 -14.36
CA TYR A 67 -2.07 11.30 -13.81
C TYR A 67 -3.17 10.62 -14.62
N ALA A 68 -4.16 11.37 -15.09
CA ALA A 68 -5.20 10.84 -15.98
C ALA A 68 -4.60 10.29 -17.28
N LEU A 69 -3.66 11.04 -17.88
CA LEU A 69 -2.99 10.64 -19.12
C LEU A 69 -2.16 9.36 -18.91
N ILE A 70 -1.34 9.31 -17.85
CA ILE A 70 -0.53 8.13 -17.54
C ILE A 70 -1.42 6.90 -17.29
N ARG A 71 -2.50 7.07 -16.51
CA ARG A 71 -3.46 5.98 -16.24
C ARG A 71 -4.15 5.46 -17.50
N LYS A 72 -4.50 6.32 -18.46
CA LYS A 72 -5.09 5.93 -19.74
C LYS A 72 -4.23 4.88 -20.47
N TYR A 73 -2.90 5.02 -20.40
CA TYR A 73 -1.97 4.08 -21.02
C TYR A 73 -1.47 2.99 -20.05
N GLY A 74 -1.83 3.07 -18.77
CA GLY A 74 -1.41 2.16 -17.69
C GLY A 74 0.06 2.25 -17.30
N ASP A 75 0.86 3.05 -18.02
CA ASP A 75 2.30 3.16 -17.82
C ASP A 75 2.81 4.52 -18.32
N TYR A 76 3.82 5.07 -17.64
CA TYR A 76 4.38 6.37 -17.96
C TYR A 76 5.20 6.37 -19.25
N HIS A 77 6.00 5.34 -19.49
CA HIS A 77 6.82 5.27 -20.70
C HIS A 77 5.94 5.11 -21.94
N LYS A 78 4.89 4.29 -21.85
CA LYS A 78 3.87 4.21 -22.90
C LYS A 78 3.20 5.56 -23.13
N ALA A 79 2.73 6.23 -22.08
CA ALA A 79 2.12 7.55 -22.24
C ALA A 79 3.04 8.55 -22.95
N LYS A 80 4.34 8.54 -22.62
CA LYS A 80 5.33 9.39 -23.25
C LYS A 80 5.64 9.01 -24.71
N GLU A 81 5.56 7.73 -25.06
CA GLU A 81 5.73 7.24 -26.43
C GLU A 81 4.54 7.62 -27.32
N TYR A 82 3.31 7.48 -26.82
CA TYR A 82 2.10 7.81 -27.56
C TYR A 82 1.80 9.32 -27.60
N GLU A 83 2.28 10.09 -26.63
CA GLU A 83 1.99 11.53 -26.48
C GLU A 83 3.29 12.34 -26.27
N PRO A 84 4.29 12.24 -27.17
CA PRO A 84 5.64 12.78 -26.93
C PRO A 84 5.68 14.31 -26.84
N ASP A 85 4.81 15.00 -27.59
CA ASP A 85 4.74 16.47 -27.63
C ASP A 85 3.73 17.04 -26.62
N ASN A 86 3.10 16.19 -25.80
CA ASN A 86 2.12 16.64 -24.82
C ASN A 86 2.84 17.32 -23.64
N PRO A 87 2.53 18.59 -23.31
CA PRO A 87 3.17 19.31 -22.22
C PRO A 87 3.05 18.62 -20.86
N LEU A 88 2.01 17.79 -20.67
CA LEU A 88 1.85 17.00 -19.45
C LEU A 88 2.96 15.96 -19.29
N MET A 89 3.62 15.52 -20.36
CA MET A 89 4.75 14.57 -20.28
C MET A 89 6.11 15.28 -20.09
N ASP A 90 6.14 16.62 -20.15
CA ASP A 90 7.31 17.41 -19.78
C ASP A 90 7.36 17.58 -18.25
N THR A 91 8.11 16.70 -17.59
CA THR A 91 8.26 16.68 -16.14
C THR A 91 9.67 16.25 -15.74
N LYS A 92 10.22 16.90 -14.71
CA LYS A 92 11.51 16.55 -14.11
C LYS A 92 11.43 15.33 -13.18
N LYS A 93 10.22 14.88 -12.85
CA LYS A 93 10.02 13.72 -11.99
C LYS A 93 10.41 12.46 -12.76
N ARG A 94 11.20 11.62 -12.09
CA ARG A 94 11.80 10.42 -12.71
C ARG A 94 10.91 9.19 -12.66
N ASN A 95 10.03 9.11 -11.66
CA ASN A 95 9.26 7.92 -11.37
C ASN A 95 7.77 8.22 -11.39
N TYR A 96 7.03 7.41 -12.15
CA TYR A 96 5.58 7.30 -12.08
C TYR A 96 5.22 5.82 -12.25
N THR A 97 4.61 5.24 -11.23
CA THR A 97 4.11 3.86 -11.24
C THR A 97 2.61 3.88 -11.06
N VAL A 98 1.86 3.41 -12.04
CA VAL A 98 0.42 3.17 -11.88
C VAL A 98 0.27 1.87 -11.10
N THR A 99 -0.51 1.88 -10.02
CA THR A 99 -0.78 0.64 -9.28
C THR A 99 -1.70 -0.26 -10.10
N ASP A 100 -1.55 -1.56 -9.96
CA ASP A 100 -2.40 -2.57 -10.58
C ASP A 100 -3.31 -3.19 -9.49
N PRO A 101 -4.65 -3.17 -9.64
CA PRO A 101 -5.58 -3.74 -8.67
C PRO A 101 -5.51 -5.28 -8.57
N ASP A 102 -5.03 -5.93 -9.62
CA ASP A 102 -4.86 -7.39 -9.71
C ASP A 102 -3.40 -7.82 -9.52
N GLY A 103 -2.47 -6.89 -9.69
CA GLY A 103 -1.04 -7.09 -9.61
C GLY A 103 -0.44 -6.96 -8.21
N GLN A 104 0.87 -7.22 -8.14
CA GLN A 104 1.66 -6.93 -6.96
C GLN A 104 2.07 -5.46 -6.96
N SER A 105 2.03 -4.83 -5.79
CA SER A 105 2.64 -3.51 -5.63
C SER A 105 4.15 -3.58 -5.86
N THR A 106 4.70 -2.55 -6.47
CA THR A 106 6.14 -2.29 -6.43
C THR A 106 6.56 -1.91 -5.01
N THR A 107 7.87 -1.85 -4.77
CA THR A 107 8.43 -1.46 -3.47
C THR A 107 7.90 -0.09 -3.04
N ILE A 108 7.19 -0.05 -1.92
CA ILE A 108 6.71 1.20 -1.31
C ILE A 108 7.92 2.01 -0.86
N THR A 109 8.08 3.20 -1.44
CA THR A 109 9.13 4.15 -1.07
C THR A 109 8.57 5.24 -0.16
N THR A 110 9.41 6.21 0.21
CA THR A 110 9.01 7.33 1.07
C THR A 110 8.28 8.45 0.33
N MET A 111 8.17 8.36 -1.00
CA MET A 111 7.61 9.40 -1.87
C MET A 111 6.26 8.93 -2.44
N PRO A 112 5.12 9.38 -1.92
CA PRO A 112 3.81 8.88 -2.36
C PRO A 112 3.51 9.21 -3.82
N ASP A 113 4.03 10.33 -4.31
CA ASP A 113 3.80 10.86 -5.64
C ASP A 113 4.52 10.09 -6.74
N ASP A 114 5.42 9.16 -6.39
CA ASP A 114 5.94 8.14 -7.32
C ASP A 114 4.86 7.14 -7.74
N PHE A 115 3.77 7.04 -6.98
CA PHE A 115 2.66 6.12 -7.24
C PHE A 115 1.44 6.88 -7.72
N ILE A 116 0.67 6.26 -8.62
CA ILE A 116 -0.61 6.74 -9.11
C ILE A 116 -1.66 5.68 -8.79
N HIS A 117 -2.74 6.08 -8.12
CA HIS A 117 -3.83 5.17 -7.76
C HIS A 117 -4.49 4.59 -9.02
N TYR A 118 -4.69 3.28 -9.06
CA TYR A 118 -5.22 2.57 -10.23
C TYR A 118 -6.55 3.15 -10.76
N ASP A 119 -7.44 3.57 -9.85
CA ASP A 119 -8.77 4.09 -10.20
C ASP A 119 -8.90 5.63 -10.13
N ALA A 120 -7.91 6.33 -9.58
CA ALA A 120 -8.06 7.75 -9.27
C ALA A 120 -6.85 8.57 -9.70
N ASN A 121 -7.09 9.79 -10.20
CA ASN A 121 -6.05 10.70 -10.68
C ASN A 121 -5.34 11.42 -9.52
N ARG A 122 -4.78 10.63 -8.60
CA ARG A 122 -4.06 11.07 -7.40
C ARG A 122 -3.00 10.04 -7.03
N SER A 123 -2.04 10.49 -6.23
CA SER A 123 -1.12 9.61 -5.50
C SER A 123 -1.84 8.79 -4.43
N LEU A 124 -1.14 7.78 -3.91
CA LEU A 124 -1.61 6.99 -2.78
C LEU A 124 -1.66 7.82 -1.49
N THR A 125 -2.60 7.50 -0.61
CA THR A 125 -2.64 8.04 0.76
C THR A 125 -1.67 7.28 1.66
N VAL A 126 -1.36 7.85 2.83
CA VAL A 126 -0.54 7.17 3.86
C VAL A 126 -1.16 5.81 4.21
N ARG A 127 -2.48 5.77 4.44
CA ARG A 127 -3.23 4.53 4.71
C ARG A 127 -3.11 3.48 3.60
N GLU A 128 -3.20 3.86 2.34
CA GLU A 128 -3.06 2.91 1.22
C GLU A 128 -1.65 2.30 1.17
N MET A 129 -0.62 3.13 1.32
CA MET A 129 0.78 2.65 1.42
C MET A 129 0.99 1.76 2.65
N ALA A 130 0.39 2.11 3.79
CA ALA A 130 0.47 1.32 5.01
C ALA A 130 -0.17 -0.07 4.83
N ARG A 131 -1.33 -0.13 4.17
CA ARG A 131 -1.96 -1.40 3.81
C ARG A 131 -1.08 -2.23 2.89
N LEU A 132 -0.39 -1.62 1.91
CA LEU A 132 0.56 -2.34 1.06
C LEU A 132 1.76 -2.87 1.85
N GLN A 133 2.22 -2.13 2.86
CA GLN A 133 3.22 -2.56 3.85
C GLN A 133 2.65 -3.46 4.95
N SER A 134 1.43 -3.96 4.83
CA SER A 134 0.79 -4.90 5.78
C SER A 134 0.55 -4.37 7.20
N PHE A 135 0.51 -3.05 7.38
CA PHE A 135 0.02 -2.43 8.62
C PHE A 135 -1.49 -2.62 8.76
N ASP A 136 -1.91 -2.74 10.02
CA ASP A 136 -3.32 -2.71 10.40
C ASP A 136 -3.91 -1.30 10.30
N ASP A 137 -5.22 -1.24 10.12
CA ASP A 137 -5.97 0.01 10.07
C ASP A 137 -6.05 0.73 11.42
N SER A 138 -5.89 0.02 12.55
CA SER A 138 -5.79 0.66 13.88
C SER A 138 -4.43 1.32 14.15
N PHE A 139 -3.38 0.98 13.39
CA PHE A 139 -2.08 1.63 13.56
C PHE A 139 -2.13 3.04 12.99
N VAL A 140 -1.92 4.05 13.85
CA VAL A 140 -2.00 5.47 13.46
C VAL A 140 -0.60 6.06 13.30
N PHE A 141 -0.33 6.59 12.11
CA PHE A 141 0.92 7.30 11.82
C PHE A 141 0.82 8.75 12.30
N GLN A 142 1.82 9.19 13.07
CA GLN A 142 1.83 10.51 13.71
C GLN A 142 2.72 11.51 12.96
N GLY A 143 2.53 12.80 13.22
CA GLY A 143 3.29 13.89 12.59
C GLY A 143 2.70 14.35 11.25
N LYS A 144 3.46 15.16 10.50
CA LYS A 144 3.00 15.71 9.21
C LYS A 144 2.94 14.61 8.15
N ARG A 145 1.99 14.71 7.21
CA ARG A 145 1.87 13.76 6.09
C ARG A 145 3.14 13.68 5.26
N ALA A 146 3.62 14.82 4.77
CA ALA A 146 4.85 14.98 4.00
C ALA A 146 5.65 16.20 4.50
N THR A 147 6.97 16.15 4.35
CA THR A 147 7.86 17.29 4.61
C THR A 147 8.79 17.50 3.42
N GLY A 148 8.98 18.77 3.05
CA GLY A 148 9.85 19.19 1.95
C GLY A 148 11.15 19.81 2.43
N GLY A 149 12.16 19.83 1.55
CA GLY A 149 13.41 20.56 1.75
C GLY A 149 14.24 20.09 2.95
N GLU A 150 14.95 21.02 3.58
CA GLU A 150 15.86 20.77 4.69
C GLU A 150 15.20 20.09 5.90
N LYS A 151 13.88 20.26 6.07
CA LYS A 151 13.12 19.67 7.19
C LYS A 151 13.04 18.15 7.13
N ARG A 152 13.33 17.50 6.00
CA ARG A 152 13.42 16.04 5.93
C ARG A 152 14.58 15.46 6.75
N LYS A 153 15.59 16.27 7.06
CA LYS A 153 16.74 15.84 7.87
C LYS A 153 16.38 15.67 9.35
N SER A 154 15.37 16.41 9.83
CA SER A 154 14.98 16.47 11.24
C SER A 154 13.57 15.95 11.51
N GLU A 155 12.69 15.92 10.52
CA GLU A 155 11.31 15.43 10.65
C GLU A 155 11.14 14.10 9.90
N THR A 156 10.52 13.11 10.54
CA THR A 156 10.12 11.85 9.90
C THR A 156 8.61 11.88 9.62
N PRO A 157 8.17 12.39 8.45
CA PRO A 157 6.75 12.48 8.13
C PRO A 157 6.11 11.09 7.96
N GLN A 158 4.78 11.05 7.96
CA GLN A 158 4.02 9.80 7.91
C GLN A 158 4.40 8.93 6.70
N PHE A 159 4.56 9.51 5.49
CA PHE A 159 5.00 8.74 4.33
C PHE A 159 6.40 8.12 4.49
N THR A 160 7.32 8.83 5.14
CA THR A 160 8.66 8.30 5.45
C THR A 160 8.59 7.16 6.47
N GLN A 161 7.73 7.28 7.49
CA GLN A 161 7.52 6.21 8.47
C GLN A 161 7.03 4.92 7.78
N VAL A 162 6.06 5.03 6.87
CA VAL A 162 5.55 3.88 6.10
C VAL A 162 6.62 3.31 5.15
N GLY A 163 7.27 4.17 4.37
CA GLY A 163 8.24 3.73 3.35
C GLY A 163 9.49 3.06 3.92
N ASN A 164 9.95 3.49 5.10
CA ASN A 164 11.12 2.91 5.76
C ASN A 164 10.81 1.73 6.68
N ALA A 165 9.52 1.45 6.93
CA ALA A 165 9.14 0.38 7.85
C ALA A 165 9.42 -1.02 7.28
N VAL A 166 9.69 -1.96 8.18
CA VAL A 166 9.63 -3.39 7.86
C VAL A 166 8.15 -3.82 7.89
N PRO A 167 7.62 -4.44 6.82
CA PRO A 167 6.23 -4.87 6.81
C PRO A 167 5.91 -5.82 7.99
N PRO A 168 4.88 -5.53 8.82
CA PRO A 168 4.59 -6.31 10.02
C PRO A 168 4.40 -7.82 9.78
N LEU A 169 3.79 -8.21 8.66
CA LEU A 169 3.62 -9.64 8.35
C LEU A 169 4.94 -10.35 8.07
N MET A 170 5.89 -9.66 7.43
CA MET A 170 7.24 -10.19 7.20
C MET A 170 7.99 -10.30 8.53
N ALA A 171 7.96 -9.24 9.35
CA ALA A 171 8.60 -9.24 10.67
C ALA A 171 8.07 -10.38 11.56
N ARG A 172 6.75 -10.61 11.56
CA ARG A 172 6.14 -11.70 12.34
C ARG A 172 6.55 -13.08 11.85
N ALA A 173 6.62 -13.30 10.54
CA ALA A 173 7.06 -14.57 9.98
C ALA A 173 8.50 -14.90 10.44
N ILE A 174 9.40 -13.92 10.38
CA ILE A 174 10.79 -14.05 10.87
C ILE A 174 10.81 -14.32 12.38
N ALA A 175 10.10 -13.51 13.17
CA ALA A 175 10.06 -13.64 14.62
C ALA A 175 9.52 -15.01 15.07
N THR A 176 8.54 -15.57 14.34
CA THR A 176 7.99 -16.90 14.62
C THR A 176 9.03 -18.00 14.46
N GLU A 177 9.90 -17.90 13.44
CA GLU A 177 10.99 -18.87 13.27
C GLU A 177 12.06 -18.72 14.35
N ILE A 178 12.38 -17.49 14.76
CA ILE A 178 13.31 -17.20 15.87
C ILE A 178 12.76 -17.78 17.18
N LEU A 179 11.48 -17.58 17.48
CA LEU A 179 10.86 -18.05 18.72
C LEU A 179 10.99 -19.56 18.91
N LYS A 180 10.91 -20.36 17.84
CA LYS A 180 11.13 -21.82 17.91
C LYS A 180 12.54 -22.22 18.35
N LYS A 181 13.49 -21.29 18.28
CA LYS A 181 14.92 -21.50 18.61
C LYS A 181 15.29 -20.95 19.98
N ILE A 182 14.42 -20.12 20.57
CA ILE A 182 14.58 -19.62 21.93
C ILE A 182 13.95 -20.66 22.86
N LYS A 183 14.70 -21.09 23.87
CA LYS A 183 14.24 -22.00 24.93
C LYS A 183 13.65 -21.20 26.09
#